data_AF-A0A8J2JDG4-F1
#
_entry.id   AF-A0A8J2JDG4-F1
#
_cell.length_a   1.000
_cell.length_b   1.000
_cell.length_c   1.000
_cell.angle_alpha   90.00
_cell.angle_beta   90.00
_cell.angle_gamma   90.00
#
_symmetry.space_group_name_H-M   'P 1'
#
loop_
_entity.id
_entity.type
_entity.pdbx_description
1 polymer ?
#
loop_
_entity_poly.entity_id
_entity_poly.type
_entity_poly.pdbx_seq_one_letter_code
_entity_poly.pdbx_strand_id
1 'polypeptide(L)' 'LTITCTIALVGKYTKFEDSYASVTKALRHAALETNRKLILKYIDAEDLETFRQTEEPVKYHDAW' A
#
# COMPACT_ATOMS: atom_id res chain seq x y z
N LEU A 1 -2.89 -19.19 -9.09
CA LEU A 1 -3.34 -18.08 -8.22
C LEU A 1 -4.74 -17.63 -8.67
N THR A 2 -5.79 -18.25 -8.15
CA THR A 2 -7.19 -18.02 -8.57
C THR A 2 -7.89 -16.91 -7.80
N ILE A 3 -7.36 -16.50 -6.64
CA ILE A 3 -7.93 -15.45 -5.79
C ILE A 3 -6.88 -14.37 -5.56
N THR A 4 -7.27 -13.11 -5.79
CA THR A 4 -6.44 -11.93 -5.52
C THR A 4 -6.63 -11.46 -4.08
N CYS A 5 -5.54 -11.05 -3.43
CA CYS A 5 -5.54 -10.42 -2.12
C CYS A 5 -4.93 -9.03 -2.27
N THR A 6 -5.73 -8.00 -2.10
CA THR A 6 -5.28 -6.60 -2.19
C THR A 6 -5.03 -6.07 -0.78
N ILE A 7 -3.82 -5.60 -0.52
CA ILE A 7 -3.42 -5.04 0.77
C ILE A 7 -2.92 -3.61 0.52
N ALA A 8 -3.49 -2.65 1.24
CA ALA A 8 -3.00 -1.28 1.28
C ALA A 8 -1.96 -1.15 2.40
N LEU A 9 -0.76 -0.70 2.05
CA LEU A 9 0.32 -0.38 2.97
C LEU A 9 0.42 1.15 3.06
N VAL A 10 0.03 1.67 4.21
CA VAL A 10 0.04 3.10 4.51
C VAL A 10 1.32 3.46 5.25
N GLY A 11 2.05 4.47 4.79
CA GLY A 11 3.34 4.83 5.38
C GLY A 11 3.91 6.16 4.89
N LYS A 12 4.97 6.65 5.53
CA LYS A 12 5.59 7.97 5.23
C LYS A 12 6.68 7.91 4.14
N TYR A 13 7.19 6.72 3.84
CA TYR A 13 8.30 6.52 2.89
C TYR A 13 7.91 5.64 1.72
N THR A 14 6.71 5.85 1.17
CA THR A 14 6.20 5.05 0.04
C THR A 14 7.06 5.16 -1.23
N LYS A 15 7.80 6.26 -1.39
CA LYS A 15 8.73 6.48 -2.51
C LYS A 15 10.03 5.69 -2.42
N PHE A 16 10.36 5.15 -1.24
CA PHE A 16 11.52 4.29 -1.03
C PHE A 16 11.04 2.88 -0.72
N GLU A 17 10.89 2.05 -1.76
CA GLU A 17 10.46 0.64 -1.64
C GLU A 17 11.31 -0.14 -0.61
N ASP A 18 12.58 0.22 -0.45
CA ASP A 18 13.49 -0.40 0.53
C ASP A 18 13.02 -0.22 1.98
N SER A 19 12.27 0.85 2.29
CA SER A 19 11.80 1.13 3.66
C SER A 19 10.82 0.07 4.18
N TYR A 20 10.16 -0.65 3.27
CA TYR A 20 9.19 -1.71 3.61
C TYR A 20 9.58 -3.08 3.04
N ALA A 21 10.84 -3.26 2.61
CA ALA A 21 11.30 -4.48 1.97
C ALA A 21 11.06 -5.74 2.82
N SER A 22 11.24 -5.66 4.13
CA SER A 22 10.99 -6.77 5.06
C SER A 22 9.50 -7.15 5.12
N VAL A 23 8.61 -6.17 5.20
CA VAL A 23 7.15 -6.34 5.23
C VAL A 23 6.65 -6.91 3.90
N THR A 24 7.08 -6.33 2.78
CA THR A 24 6.72 -6.80 1.44
C THR A 24 7.19 -8.25 1.21
N LYS A 25 8.38 -8.61 1.71
CA LYS A 25 8.87 -10.00 1.64
C LYS A 25 8.00 -10.94 2.46
N ALA A 26 7.66 -10.59 3.71
CA ALA A 26 6.79 -11.41 4.54
C ALA A 26 5.40 -11.63 3.90
N LEU A 27 4.79 -10.57 3.35
CA LEU A 27 3.49 -10.66 2.66
C LEU A 27 3.57 -11.51 1.40
N ARG A 28 4.64 -11.38 0.60
CA ARG A 28 4.86 -12.24 -0.58
C ARG A 28 4.99 -13.71 -0.20
N HIS A 29 5.73 -14.02 0.86
CA HIS A 29 5.85 -15.38 1.36
C HIS A 29 4.49 -15.95 1.77
N ALA A 30 3.70 -15.20 2.55
CA ALA A 30 2.35 -15.63 2.95
C ALA A 30 1.39 -15.82 1.76
N ALA A 31 1.48 -14.95 0.75
CA ALA A 31 0.67 -15.05 -0.47
C ALA A 31 1.03 -16.27 -1.31
N LEU A 32 2.32 -16.61 -1.38
CA LEU A 32 2.81 -17.83 -2.04
C LEU A 32 2.30 -19.08 -1.32
N GLU A 33 2.42 -19.14 0.01
CA GLU A 33 1.95 -20.29 0.81
C GLU A 33 0.43 -20.50 0.69
N THR A 34 -0.33 -19.41 0.59
CA THR A 34 -1.80 -19.46 0.45
C THR A 34 -2.30 -19.55 -0.99
N ASN A 35 -1.38 -19.64 -1.98
CA ASN A 35 -1.69 -19.65 -3.42
C ASN A 35 -2.54 -18.45 -3.89
N ARG A 36 -2.31 -17.27 -3.32
CA ARG A 36 -3.01 -16.02 -3.65
C ARG A 36 -2.13 -15.07 -4.45
N LYS A 37 -2.76 -14.30 -5.34
CA LYS A 37 -2.07 -13.20 -6.04
C LYS A 37 -2.12 -11.95 -5.15
N LEU A 38 -0.98 -11.60 -4.54
CA LEU A 38 -0.84 -10.38 -3.75
C LEU A 38 -0.80 -9.15 -4.65
N ILE A 39 -1.63 -8.16 -4.33
CA ILE A 39 -1.61 -6.81 -4.90
C ILE A 39 -1.34 -5.85 -3.74
N LEU A 40 -0.14 -5.28 -3.70
CA LEU A 40 0.24 -4.27 -2.71
C LEU A 40 -0.01 -2.87 -3.28
N LYS A 41 -0.83 -2.08 -2.59
CA LYS A 41 -1.01 -0.66 -2.86
C LYS A 41 -0.23 0.13 -1.81
N TYR A 42 0.64 1.04 -2.23
CA TYR A 42 1.35 1.93 -1.31
C TYR A 42 0.61 3.25 -1.26
N ILE A 43 0.29 3.70 -0.05
CA ILE A 43 -0.45 4.94 0.20
C ILE A 43 0.39 5.79 1.12
N ASP A 44 0.66 7.04 0.73
CA ASP A 44 1.35 7.97 1.61
C ASP A 44 0.40 8.31 2.77
N ALA A 45 0.87 8.15 4.01
CA ALA A 45 0.06 8.43 5.19
C ALA A 45 -0.41 9.89 5.20
N GLU A 46 0.41 10.79 4.66
CA GLU A 46 0.09 12.21 4.59
C GLU A 46 -1.04 12.50 3.57
N ASP A 47 -1.21 11.63 2.56
CA ASP A 47 -2.30 11.69 1.57
C ASP A 47 -3.69 11.43 2.16
N LEU A 48 -3.77 10.79 3.33
CA LEU A 48 -5.03 10.51 4.02
C LEU A 48 -5.49 11.64 4.96
N GLU A 49 -4.65 12.63 5.19
CA GLU A 49 -4.90 13.70 6.16
C GLU A 49 -5.88 14.75 5.62
N THR A 50 -6.69 15.33 6.52
CA THR A 50 -7.76 16.28 6.15
C THR A 50 -7.26 17.55 5.47
N PHE A 51 -6.07 18.03 5.82
CA PHE A 51 -5.49 19.22 5.17
C PHE A 51 -5.20 18.97 3.69
N ARG A 52 -4.86 17.73 3.33
CA ARG A 52 -4.56 17.34 1.96
C ARG A 52 -5.79 17.34 1.06
N GLN A 53 -6.98 17.17 1.63
CA GLN A 53 -8.25 17.34 0.90
C GLN A 53 -8.37 18.74 0.27
N THR A 54 -7.82 19.77 0.93
CA THR A 54 -7.87 21.15 0.44
C THR A 54 -6.68 21.48 -0.46
N GLU A 55 -5.48 21.04 -0.11
CA GLU A 55 -4.26 21.35 -0.85
C GLU A 55 -4.12 20.55 -2.16
N GLU A 56 -4.37 19.24 -2.09
CA GLU A 56 -4.21 18.31 -3.21
C GLU A 56 -5.37 17.29 -3.22
N PRO A 57 -6.61 17.72 -3.55
CA PRO A 57 -7.81 16.90 -3.44
C PRO A 57 -7.70 15.59 -4.24
N VAL A 58 -7.04 15.61 -5.40
CA VAL A 58 -6.88 14.41 -6.23
C VAL A 58 -6.11 13.32 -5.49
N LYS A 59 -5.01 13.66 -4.81
CA LYS A 59 -4.23 12.69 -4.03
C LYS A 59 -5.00 12.15 -2.84
N TYR A 60 -5.74 13.03 -2.15
CA TYR A 60 -6.60 12.64 -1.04
C TYR A 60 -7.68 11.62 -1.46
N HIS A 61 -8.34 11.85 -2.60
CA HIS A 61 -9.39 10.96 -3.09
C HIS A 61 -8.84 9.66 -3.70
N ASP A 62 -7.60 9.65 -4.21
CA ASP A 62 -6.94 8.43 -4.69
C ASP A 62 -6.44 7.55 -3.54
N ALA A 63 -6.05 8.16 -2.42
CA ALA A 63 -5.60 7.48 -1.22
C ALA A 63 -6.72 6.80 -0.42
N TRP A 64 -7.94 7.32 -0.46
CA TRP A 64 -9.15 6.77 0.20
C TRP A 64 -9.89 5.74 -0.66
#